data_AF-A0A851AKW6-F1
#
_entry.id   AF-A0A851AKW6-F1
#
_cell.length_a   1.000
_cell.length_b   1.000
_cell.length_c   1.000
_cell.angle_alpha   90.00
_cell.angle_beta   90.00
_cell.angle_gamma   90.00
#
_symmetry.space_group_name_H-M   'P 1'
#
loop_
_entity.id
_entity.type
_entity.pdbx_description
1 polymer ?
#
loop_
_entity_poly.entity_id
_entity_poly.type
_entity_poly.pdbx_seq_one_letter_code
_entity_poly.pdbx_strand_id
1 'polypeptide(L)'
;ECYVHNLLRVTVYLPTLRLQILELIIEKLLKLDVSTPQQDIEDAEEAANNSDSEEKPTEEGLFDMEEDEERKGNKVVSSSSERMAHPLAERLDILMTILFSYIKDVCYVDGKFDIKTTKDLYRDLVSVFDKLILPTHASCHVQYFMFYICSFKLGFAEAFLDHLWKKLQDPNNPSVIRQTAGSYIGSFLARAKFIPVVTVKACLDLLVNWMHKYIDNQDTGANAYCDVALHGPFYSTCQAVFYTLIFRHKQLLDGNLRKGLSYLQSLNFERIVMCQLNPLKICIPSVVNLFAAITRKYQLVFCYTIIERNNRQFIPVVRSGTGGDLVQTCTNPLDSFFPFDPYMLKRSKKIIDPFYQFWEELSAEDLENLKKPIKRGTSEDEDDDFLKGETPQNDGVVGIAPNSYESNTRSPVSSIGSPPDSYVLYP
;
A
#
# COMPACT_ATOMS: atom_id res chain seq x y z
N GLU A 1 16.67 -16.22 20.97
CA GLU A 1 17.26 -15.00 21.57
C GLU A 1 18.78 -15.09 21.70
N CYS A 2 19.32 -15.87 22.66
CA CYS A 2 20.76 -15.92 22.96
C CYS A 2 21.64 -16.21 21.75
N TYR A 3 21.20 -17.11 20.85
CA TYR A 3 21.94 -17.44 19.63
C TYR A 3 22.12 -16.22 18.71
N VAL A 4 21.06 -15.44 18.49
CA VAL A 4 21.10 -14.24 17.64
C VAL A 4 21.95 -13.15 18.30
N HIS A 5 21.75 -12.91 19.59
CA HIS A 5 22.57 -11.95 20.34
C HIS A 5 24.06 -12.30 20.27
N ASN A 6 24.42 -13.57 20.48
CA ASN A 6 25.82 -14.01 20.42
C ASN A 6 26.39 -13.92 19.00
N LEU A 7 25.63 -14.25 17.96
CA LEU A 7 26.06 -14.07 16.57
C LEU A 7 26.30 -12.60 16.22
N LEU A 8 25.42 -11.70 16.67
CA LEU A 8 25.60 -10.26 16.45
C LEU A 8 26.85 -9.75 17.18
N ARG A 9 27.16 -10.26 18.37
CA ARG A 9 28.43 -9.94 19.06
C ARG A 9 29.67 -10.39 18.28
N VAL A 10 29.59 -11.49 17.52
CA VAL A 10 30.71 -11.94 16.66
C VAL A 10 31.11 -10.87 15.65
N THR A 11 30.15 -10.11 15.14
CA THR A 11 30.40 -9.06 14.14
C THR A 11 31.28 -7.92 14.67
N VAL A 12 31.33 -7.72 15.99
CA VAL A 12 32.10 -6.64 16.63
C VAL A 12 33.60 -6.93 16.56
N TYR A 13 34.02 -8.18 16.79
CA TYR A 13 35.44 -8.57 16.74
C TYR A 13 35.83 -9.23 15.42
N LEU A 14 34.88 -9.67 14.59
CA LEU A 14 35.12 -10.20 13.25
C LEU A 14 34.22 -9.51 12.19
N PRO A 15 34.51 -8.26 11.81
CA PRO A 15 33.66 -7.46 10.92
C PRO A 15 33.51 -8.04 9.51
N THR A 16 34.47 -8.86 9.06
CA THR A 16 34.46 -9.50 7.73
C THR A 16 33.30 -10.45 7.53
N LEU A 17 32.76 -11.04 8.61
CA LEU A 17 31.60 -11.93 8.55
C LEU A 17 30.26 -11.21 8.75
N ARG A 18 30.25 -9.89 8.99
CA ARG A 18 29.04 -9.15 9.34
C ARG A 18 27.91 -9.33 8.33
N LEU A 19 28.20 -9.18 7.03
CA LEU A 19 27.21 -9.37 5.97
C LEU A 19 26.59 -10.76 6.00
N GLN A 20 27.41 -11.81 6.10
CA GLN A 20 26.95 -13.21 6.10
C GLN A 20 26.11 -13.52 7.35
N ILE A 21 26.52 -12.99 8.50
CA ILE A 21 25.77 -13.13 9.76
C ILE A 21 24.43 -12.40 9.67
N LEU A 22 24.40 -11.18 9.12
CA LEU A 22 23.16 -10.42 8.92
C LEU A 22 22.22 -11.11 7.93
N GLU A 23 22.73 -11.61 6.80
CA GLU A 23 21.95 -12.41 5.86
C GLU A 23 21.32 -13.62 6.57
N LEU A 24 22.10 -14.41 7.31
CA LEU A 24 21.59 -15.58 8.01
C LEU A 24 20.49 -15.22 9.02
N ILE A 25 20.72 -14.19 9.84
CA ILE A 25 19.75 -13.76 10.86
C ILE A 25 18.48 -13.28 10.17
N ILE A 26 18.58 -12.38 9.20
CA ILE A 26 17.43 -11.79 8.50
C ILE A 26 16.66 -12.87 7.73
N GLU A 27 17.32 -13.86 7.12
CA GLU A 27 16.66 -15.00 6.47
C GLU A 27 15.79 -15.80 7.47
N LYS A 28 16.28 -16.03 8.69
CA LYS A 28 15.51 -16.75 9.72
C LYS A 28 14.38 -15.90 10.30
N LEU A 29 14.59 -14.60 10.48
CA LEU A 29 13.54 -13.67 10.91
C LEU A 29 12.43 -13.60 9.85
N LEU A 30 12.79 -13.52 8.57
CA LEU A 30 11.86 -13.47 7.46
C LEU A 30 10.99 -14.73 7.37
N LYS A 31 11.57 -15.91 7.65
CA LYS A 31 10.81 -17.16 7.74
C LYS A 31 9.77 -17.12 8.86
N LEU A 32 10.09 -16.51 10.00
CA LEU A 32 9.12 -16.35 11.08
C LEU A 32 8.01 -15.35 10.68
N ASP A 33 8.40 -14.22 10.08
CA ASP A 33 7.50 -13.15 9.67
C ASP A 33 6.46 -13.62 8.63
N VAL A 34 6.91 -14.27 7.56
CA VAL A 34 6.02 -14.81 6.51
C VAL A 34 5.13 -15.95 7.04
N SER A 35 5.58 -16.68 8.06
CA SER A 35 4.78 -17.75 8.68
C SER A 35 3.74 -17.22 9.68
N THR A 36 3.63 -15.91 9.87
CA THR A 36 2.68 -15.29 10.80
C THR A 36 1.98 -14.13 10.12
N PRO A 37 0.91 -14.40 9.34
CA PRO A 37 0.07 -13.39 8.74
C PRO A 37 -0.43 -12.38 9.78
N GLN A 38 -0.60 -11.13 9.37
CA GLN A 38 -1.05 -10.06 10.27
C GLN A 38 -2.43 -10.36 10.90
N GLN A 39 -3.35 -10.95 10.13
CA GLN A 39 -4.68 -11.32 10.64
C GLN A 39 -4.59 -12.30 11.82
N ASP A 40 -3.72 -13.31 11.73
CA ASP A 40 -3.55 -14.30 12.79
C ASP A 40 -2.99 -13.67 14.09
N ILE A 41 -2.18 -12.61 13.96
CA ILE A 41 -1.72 -11.82 15.11
C ILE A 41 -2.89 -11.06 15.71
N GLU A 42 -3.66 -10.35 14.88
CA GLU A 42 -4.81 -9.55 15.33
C GLU A 42 -5.84 -10.42 16.05
N ASP A 43 -6.23 -11.55 15.46
CA ASP A 43 -7.18 -12.50 16.04
C ASP A 43 -6.69 -13.05 17.40
N ALA A 44 -5.40 -13.36 17.52
CA ALA A 44 -4.81 -13.83 18.78
C ALA A 44 -4.79 -12.75 19.86
N GLU A 45 -4.55 -11.49 19.48
CA GLU A 45 -4.57 -10.34 20.40
C GLU A 45 -6.00 -10.02 20.86
N GLU A 46 -6.98 -10.07 19.95
CA GLU A 46 -8.39 -9.88 20.30
C GLU A 46 -8.89 -10.98 21.25
N ALA A 47 -8.54 -12.24 21.00
CA ALA A 47 -8.89 -13.35 21.88
C ALA A 47 -8.30 -13.17 23.29
N ALA A 48 -7.04 -12.75 23.41
CA ALA A 48 -6.39 -12.52 24.69
C ALA A 48 -7.01 -11.34 25.47
N ASN A 49 -7.37 -10.25 24.79
CA ASN A 49 -8.02 -9.10 25.41
C ASN A 49 -9.44 -9.43 25.91
N ASN A 50 -10.15 -10.30 25.19
CA ASN A 50 -11.48 -10.76 25.60
C ASN A 50 -11.42 -11.70 26.81
N SER A 51 -10.41 -12.58 26.91
CA SER A 51 -10.24 -13.45 28.08
C SER A 51 -9.85 -12.69 29.36
N ASP A 52 -9.03 -11.64 29.24
CA ASP A 52 -8.66 -10.79 30.38
C ASP A 52 -9.85 -9.95 30.91
N SER A 53 -10.96 -9.86 30.15
CA SER A 53 -12.16 -9.13 30.54
C SER A 53 -13.18 -9.98 31.31
N GLU A 54 -13.10 -11.32 31.25
CA GLU A 54 -14.02 -12.24 31.95
C GLU A 54 -13.49 -12.67 33.33
N GLU A 55 -12.20 -12.49 33.64
CA GLU A 55 -11.60 -12.81 34.95
C GLU A 55 -11.57 -11.62 35.94
N LYS A 56 -12.70 -10.93 36.12
CA LYS A 56 -12.98 -10.24 37.39
C LYS A 56 -13.95 -11.09 38.20
N PRO A 57 -13.49 -11.92 39.15
CA PRO A 57 -14.41 -12.49 40.12
C PRO A 57 -14.97 -11.32 40.94
N THR A 58 -16.28 -11.14 40.86
CA THR A 58 -17.05 -10.37 41.84
C THR A 58 -16.95 -11.08 43.20
N GLU A 59 -15.88 -10.84 43.93
CA GLU A 59 -15.90 -10.93 45.39
C GLU A 59 -16.06 -9.52 45.95
N GLU A 60 -17.28 -8.98 45.87
CA GLU A 60 -17.74 -7.97 46.81
C GLU A 60 -18.00 -8.64 48.16
N GLY A 61 -16.91 -8.92 48.88
CA GLY A 61 -16.93 -9.00 50.32
C GLY A 61 -17.01 -7.58 50.87
N LEU A 62 -18.21 -7.12 51.21
CA LEU A 62 -18.44 -6.01 52.12
C LEU A 62 -17.57 -6.23 53.37
N PHE A 63 -16.56 -5.40 53.63
CA PHE A 63 -16.27 -4.80 54.94
C PHE A 63 -15.28 -3.64 54.75
N ASP A 64 -15.75 -2.48 55.16
CA ASP A 64 -15.10 -1.17 55.15
C ASP A 64 -14.12 -1.06 56.35
N MET A 65 -12.88 -0.64 56.10
CA MET A 65 -12.01 -0.08 57.14
C MET A 65 -10.93 0.78 56.48
N GLU A 66 -11.14 2.10 56.59
CA GLU A 66 -10.17 3.14 56.29
C GLU A 66 -8.92 3.00 57.19
N GLU A 67 -7.74 3.08 56.60
CA GLU A 67 -6.58 3.71 57.25
C GLU A 67 -5.60 4.22 56.19
N ASP A 68 -5.41 5.54 56.20
CA ASP A 68 -4.43 6.29 55.42
C ASP A 68 -3.00 5.73 55.59
N GLU A 69 -2.18 5.80 54.54
CA GLU A 69 -0.77 6.20 54.63
C GLU A 69 -0.15 6.31 53.22
N GLU A 70 0.49 7.45 52.98
CA GLU A 70 1.11 7.86 51.73
C GLU A 70 2.20 6.87 51.25
N ARG A 71 1.98 6.20 50.12
CA ARG A 71 3.08 5.60 49.34
C ARG A 71 2.94 5.89 47.85
N LYS A 72 3.74 6.86 47.39
CA LYS A 72 4.19 6.96 45.99
C LYS A 72 4.97 5.70 45.62
N GLY A 73 4.27 4.63 45.27
CA GLY A 73 4.84 3.40 44.72
C GLY A 73 4.80 3.46 43.20
N ASN A 74 5.96 3.29 42.56
CA ASN A 74 6.12 3.04 41.13
C ASN A 74 4.97 2.17 40.58
N LYS A 75 4.23 2.68 39.59
CA LYS A 75 3.46 1.83 38.68
C LYS A 75 4.46 0.92 37.96
N VAL A 76 4.66 -0.27 38.48
CA VAL A 76 5.22 -1.39 37.74
C VAL A 76 4.24 -1.63 36.59
N VAL A 77 4.58 -1.12 35.40
CA VAL A 77 3.87 -1.44 34.17
C VAL A 77 3.86 -2.95 34.08
N SER A 78 2.67 -3.56 34.09
CA SER A 78 2.54 -5.01 34.09
C SER A 78 3.26 -5.57 32.86
N SER A 79 4.15 -6.54 33.08
CA SER A 79 4.88 -7.24 32.00
C SER A 79 3.97 -8.00 31.04
N SER A 80 2.67 -8.15 31.37
CA SER A 80 1.65 -8.72 30.50
C SER A 80 1.28 -7.81 29.32
N SER A 81 1.38 -6.48 29.47
CA SER A 81 0.93 -5.54 28.43
C SER A 81 1.87 -5.47 27.22
N GLU A 82 3.14 -5.81 27.39
CA GLU A 82 4.16 -5.73 26.33
C GLU A 82 4.36 -7.05 25.55
N ARG A 83 3.75 -8.14 26.02
CA ARG A 83 3.90 -9.47 25.42
C ARG A 83 2.87 -9.66 24.30
N MET A 84 3.30 -10.24 23.18
CA MET A 84 2.40 -10.69 22.13
C MET A 84 1.65 -11.96 22.57
N ALA A 85 0.37 -12.02 22.26
CA ALA A 85 -0.47 -13.20 22.45
C ALA A 85 -0.06 -14.33 21.50
N HIS A 86 0.24 -14.00 20.25
CA HIS A 86 0.67 -14.99 19.26
C HIS A 86 2.14 -15.45 19.51
N PRO A 87 2.43 -16.75 19.72
CA PRO A 87 3.76 -17.20 20.13
C PRO A 87 4.88 -16.91 19.13
N LEU A 88 4.61 -17.01 17.83
CA LEU A 88 5.60 -16.69 16.79
C LEU A 88 5.81 -15.18 16.69
N ALA A 89 4.76 -14.37 16.93
CA ALA A 89 4.87 -12.93 16.94
C ALA A 89 5.68 -12.46 18.15
N GLU A 90 5.50 -13.06 19.32
CA GLU A 90 6.33 -12.77 20.51
C GLU A 90 7.80 -13.06 20.23
N ARG A 91 8.10 -14.21 19.60
CA ARG A 91 9.46 -14.56 19.25
C ARG A 91 10.05 -13.60 18.23
N LEU A 92 9.29 -13.20 17.22
CA LEU A 92 9.71 -12.23 16.22
C LEU A 92 9.96 -10.87 16.86
N ASP A 93 9.09 -10.42 17.77
CA ASP A 93 9.18 -9.14 18.47
C ASP A 93 10.47 -9.01 19.29
N ILE A 94 10.81 -10.06 20.05
CA ILE A 94 12.09 -10.14 20.79
C ILE A 94 13.27 -10.05 19.82
N LEU A 95 13.24 -10.79 18.71
CA LEU A 95 14.33 -10.81 17.74
C LEU A 95 14.49 -9.48 16.99
N MET A 96 13.39 -8.82 16.63
CA MET A 96 13.39 -7.49 16.03
C MET A 96 13.93 -6.45 17.01
N THR A 97 13.56 -6.53 18.29
CA THR A 97 14.11 -5.68 19.35
C THR A 97 15.64 -5.81 19.43
N ILE A 98 16.17 -7.03 19.40
CA ILE A 98 17.62 -7.28 19.40
C ILE A 98 18.29 -6.74 18.14
N LEU A 99 17.68 -6.92 16.97
CA LEU A 99 18.20 -6.41 15.70
C LEU A 99 18.28 -4.87 15.73
N PHE A 100 17.23 -4.19 16.19
CA PHE A 100 17.22 -2.73 16.31
C PHE A 100 18.24 -2.23 17.32
N SER A 101 18.38 -2.88 18.48
CA SER A 101 19.44 -2.55 19.45
C SER A 101 20.82 -2.65 18.82
N TYR A 102 21.09 -3.75 18.12
CA TYR A 102 22.36 -3.95 17.42
C TYR A 102 22.62 -2.86 16.38
N ILE A 103 21.64 -2.50 15.56
CA ILE A 103 21.78 -1.43 14.56
C ILE A 103 22.14 -0.11 15.24
N LYS A 104 21.46 0.21 16.34
CA LYS A 104 21.73 1.42 17.13
C LYS A 104 23.14 1.39 17.72
N ASP A 105 23.53 0.31 18.38
CA ASP A 105 24.82 0.17 19.06
C ASP A 105 26.00 0.24 18.08
N VAL A 106 25.85 -0.29 16.86
CA VAL A 106 26.87 -0.17 15.81
C VAL A 106 26.98 1.25 15.26
N CYS A 107 25.88 2.01 15.25
CA CYS A 107 25.85 3.38 14.71
C CYS A 107 26.20 4.45 15.74
N TYR A 108 26.07 4.17 17.03
CA TYR A 108 26.32 5.11 18.12
C TYR A 108 27.36 4.54 19.09
N VAL A 109 28.59 5.07 19.04
CA VAL A 109 29.67 4.71 19.96
C VAL A 109 29.76 5.78 21.04
N ASP A 110 29.64 5.38 22.31
CA ASP A 110 29.60 6.29 23.47
C ASP A 110 28.57 7.43 23.32
N GLY A 111 27.42 7.11 22.72
CA GLY A 111 26.35 8.07 22.44
C GLY A 111 26.62 9.02 21.27
N LYS A 112 27.77 8.93 20.60
CA LYS A 112 28.11 9.72 19.42
C LYS A 112 27.86 8.93 18.14
N PHE A 113 27.21 9.59 17.19
CA PHE A 113 26.90 8.99 15.89
C PHE A 113 28.16 8.85 15.02
N ASP A 114 28.52 7.60 14.66
CA ASP A 114 29.65 7.29 13.79
C ASP A 114 29.19 7.06 12.34
N ILE A 115 29.36 8.09 11.52
CA ILE A 115 28.97 8.06 10.10
C ILE A 115 29.69 6.99 9.29
N LYS A 116 30.95 6.65 9.60
CA LYS A 116 31.73 5.71 8.80
C LYS A 116 31.20 4.29 9.03
N THR A 117 31.07 3.90 10.28
CA THR A 117 30.56 2.59 10.67
C THR A 117 29.10 2.41 10.24
N THR A 118 28.26 3.45 10.38
CA THR A 118 26.87 3.41 9.87
C THR A 118 26.82 3.23 8.35
N LYS A 119 27.69 3.89 7.58
CA LYS A 119 27.74 3.71 6.11
C LYS A 119 28.07 2.27 5.73
N ASP A 120 29.02 1.66 6.43
CA ASP A 120 29.38 0.27 6.16
C ASP A 120 28.25 -0.69 6.53
N LEU A 121 27.59 -0.48 7.69
CA LEU A 121 26.42 -1.27 8.07
C LEU A 121 25.25 -1.07 7.08
N TYR A 122 25.00 0.16 6.66
CA TYR A 122 23.95 0.49 5.69
C TYR A 122 24.15 -0.24 4.37
N ARG A 123 25.37 -0.28 3.83
CA ARG A 123 25.67 -1.03 2.60
C ARG A 123 25.38 -2.52 2.77
N ASP A 124 25.77 -3.10 3.91
CA ASP A 124 25.51 -4.50 4.19
C ASP A 124 23.99 -4.76 4.28
N LEU A 125 23.24 -3.91 4.98
CA LEU A 125 21.78 -4.02 5.11
C LEU A 125 21.05 -3.84 3.77
N VAL A 126 21.49 -2.93 2.90
CA VAL A 126 20.95 -2.80 1.54
C VAL A 126 21.21 -4.07 0.71
N SER A 127 22.39 -4.67 0.83
CA SER A 127 22.70 -5.95 0.17
C SER A 127 21.78 -7.07 0.66
N VAL A 128 21.52 -7.13 1.96
CA VAL A 128 20.58 -8.10 2.54
C VAL A 128 19.15 -7.82 2.08
N PHE A 129 18.74 -6.55 2.05
CA PHE A 129 17.43 -6.12 1.58
C PHE A 129 17.18 -6.56 0.14
N ASP A 130 18.12 -6.31 -0.77
CA ASP A 130 18.02 -6.71 -2.18
C ASP A 130 17.92 -8.22 -2.35
N LYS A 131 18.66 -8.98 -1.55
CA LYS A 131 18.73 -10.44 -1.68
C LYS A 131 17.54 -11.15 -1.05
N LEU A 132 17.04 -10.66 0.08
CA LEU A 132 16.06 -11.38 0.90
C LEU A 132 14.70 -10.69 0.97
N ILE A 133 14.66 -9.36 1.16
CA ILE A 133 13.43 -8.64 1.46
C ILE A 133 12.70 -8.24 0.18
N LEU A 134 13.40 -7.62 -0.77
CA LEU A 134 12.82 -7.17 -2.03
C LEU A 134 12.16 -8.29 -2.86
N PRO A 135 12.70 -9.52 -2.95
CA PRO A 135 12.04 -10.61 -3.67
C PRO A 135 10.98 -11.36 -2.85
N THR A 136 10.84 -11.09 -1.55
CA THR A 136 9.92 -11.82 -0.68
C THR A 136 8.62 -11.06 -0.49
N HIS A 137 7.50 -11.71 -0.82
CA HIS A 137 6.16 -11.18 -0.58
C HIS A 137 5.70 -11.46 0.86
N ALA A 138 4.75 -10.67 1.35
CA ALA A 138 4.07 -10.86 2.64
C ALA A 138 4.93 -10.74 3.91
N SER A 139 6.12 -10.13 3.85
CA SER A 139 6.84 -9.70 5.06
C SER A 139 6.23 -8.41 5.59
N CYS A 140 5.90 -8.37 6.89
CA CYS A 140 5.22 -7.23 7.52
C CYS A 140 6.11 -6.48 8.52
N HIS A 141 7.15 -7.13 9.04
CA HIS A 141 7.93 -6.59 10.16
C HIS A 141 9.42 -6.44 9.86
N VAL A 142 10.02 -7.41 9.16
CA VAL A 142 11.49 -7.50 9.07
C VAL A 142 12.08 -6.31 8.29
N GLN A 143 11.42 -5.86 7.22
CA GLN A 143 11.81 -4.71 6.41
C GLN A 143 12.03 -3.41 7.21
N TYR A 144 11.48 -3.29 8.42
CA TYR A 144 11.67 -2.13 9.27
C TYR A 144 13.14 -1.94 9.73
N PHE A 145 14.02 -2.93 9.56
CA PHE A 145 15.46 -2.69 9.74
C PHE A 145 15.98 -1.61 8.79
N MET A 146 15.50 -1.57 7.55
CA MET A 146 15.85 -0.52 6.59
C MET A 146 15.22 0.81 6.99
N PHE A 147 13.96 0.80 7.41
CA PHE A 147 13.27 2.00 7.88
C PHE A 147 14.01 2.65 9.06
N TYR A 148 14.44 1.82 10.02
CA TYR A 148 15.11 2.26 11.23
C TYR A 148 16.48 2.88 10.94
N ILE A 149 17.36 2.23 10.17
CA ILE A 149 18.67 2.82 9.86
C ILE A 149 18.54 4.11 9.03
N CYS A 150 17.55 4.19 8.15
CA CYS A 150 17.30 5.40 7.36
C CYS A 150 16.84 6.59 8.23
N SER A 151 16.24 6.32 9.39
CA SER A 151 15.79 7.38 10.31
C SER A 151 16.93 8.16 10.97
N PHE A 152 18.15 7.62 10.99
CA PHE A 152 19.29 8.23 11.70
C PHE A 152 19.81 9.48 11.02
N LYS A 153 19.83 9.51 9.67
CA LYS A 153 20.18 10.69 8.87
C LYS A 153 19.46 10.68 7.54
N LEU A 154 19.01 11.85 7.10
CA LEU A 154 18.34 12.07 5.82
C LEU A 154 19.11 11.47 4.63
N GLY A 155 20.44 11.58 4.61
CA GLY A 155 21.24 11.03 3.52
C GLY A 155 21.12 9.52 3.32
N PHE A 156 20.78 8.74 4.36
CA PHE A 156 20.49 7.30 4.21
C PHE A 156 19.10 7.07 3.62
N ALA A 157 18.11 7.85 4.05
CA ALA A 157 16.76 7.79 3.49
C ALA A 157 16.75 8.16 2.00
N GLU A 158 17.48 9.21 1.61
CA GLU A 158 17.62 9.63 0.21
C GLU A 158 18.39 8.59 -0.61
N ALA A 159 19.47 8.01 -0.07
CA ALA A 159 20.18 6.93 -0.73
C ALA A 159 19.31 5.68 -0.92
N PHE A 160 18.44 5.36 0.03
CA PHE A 160 17.52 4.22 -0.07
C PHE A 160 16.44 4.47 -1.13
N LEU A 161 15.87 5.68 -1.17
CA LEU A 161 14.93 6.09 -2.21
C LEU A 161 15.56 6.06 -3.60
N ASP A 162 16.78 6.57 -3.77
CA ASP A 162 17.53 6.51 -5.04
C ASP A 162 17.82 5.05 -5.46
N HIS A 163 18.17 4.19 -4.52
CA HIS A 163 18.37 2.76 -4.77
C HIS A 163 17.09 2.09 -5.28
N LEU A 164 15.96 2.27 -4.59
CA LEU A 164 14.67 1.73 -5.02
C LEU A 164 14.22 2.32 -6.37
N TRP A 165 14.45 3.61 -6.58
CA TRP A 165 14.13 4.29 -7.84
C TRP A 165 14.88 3.67 -9.02
N LYS A 166 16.19 3.42 -8.86
CA LYS A 166 17.01 2.71 -9.85
C LYS A 166 16.46 1.32 -10.17
N LYS A 167 16.00 0.57 -9.16
CA LYS A 167 15.38 -0.74 -9.37
C LYS A 167 14.09 -0.62 -10.20
N LEU A 168 13.22 0.33 -9.87
CA LEU A 168 11.93 0.54 -10.52
C LEU A 168 12.05 0.98 -11.98
N GLN A 169 12.95 1.93 -12.28
CA GLN A 169 13.04 2.51 -13.62
C GLN A 169 13.79 1.61 -14.61
N ASP A 170 14.70 0.75 -14.14
CA ASP A 170 15.54 -0.10 -14.98
C ASP A 170 14.72 -1.24 -15.62
N PRO A 171 14.54 -1.25 -16.97
CA PRO A 171 13.80 -2.28 -17.67
C PRO A 171 14.43 -3.68 -17.58
N ASN A 172 15.72 -3.78 -17.22
CA ASN A 172 16.40 -5.07 -17.08
C ASN A 172 16.02 -5.80 -15.80
N ASN A 173 15.43 -5.09 -14.82
CA ASN A 173 14.90 -5.74 -13.63
C ASN A 173 13.57 -6.44 -13.94
N PRO A 174 13.32 -7.63 -13.34
CA PRO A 174 12.04 -8.30 -13.47
C PRO A 174 10.87 -7.40 -13.05
N SER A 175 9.76 -7.48 -13.79
CA SER A 175 8.56 -6.65 -13.54
C SER A 175 8.09 -6.70 -12.08
N VAL A 176 8.14 -7.87 -11.44
CA VAL A 176 7.76 -8.06 -10.03
C VAL A 176 8.66 -7.24 -9.11
N ILE A 177 9.98 -7.28 -9.29
CA ILE A 177 10.93 -6.51 -8.47
C ILE A 177 10.71 -5.00 -8.64
N ARG A 178 10.44 -4.56 -9.88
CA ARG A 178 10.14 -3.15 -10.18
C ARG A 178 8.87 -2.68 -9.48
N GLN A 179 7.83 -3.53 -9.47
CA GLN A 179 6.58 -3.27 -8.76
C GLN A 179 6.79 -3.18 -7.25
N THR A 180 7.48 -4.16 -6.67
CA THR A 180 7.78 -4.17 -5.24
C THR A 180 8.60 -2.95 -4.82
N ALA A 181 9.59 -2.54 -5.63
CA ALA A 181 10.34 -1.31 -5.40
C ALA A 181 9.41 -0.07 -5.37
N GLY A 182 8.43 0.02 -6.27
CA GLY A 182 7.41 1.08 -6.26
C GLY A 182 6.59 1.11 -4.99
N SER A 183 6.13 -0.07 -4.53
CA SER A 183 5.41 -0.21 -3.27
C SER A 183 6.25 0.25 -2.06
N TYR A 184 7.53 -0.11 -2.02
CA TYR A 184 8.46 0.37 -0.98
C TYR A 184 8.64 1.89 -1.03
N ILE A 185 8.81 2.49 -2.21
CA ILE A 185 8.93 3.96 -2.35
C ILE A 185 7.67 4.64 -1.82
N GLY A 186 6.49 4.24 -2.30
CA GLY A 186 5.23 4.86 -1.91
C GLY A 186 4.95 4.75 -0.42
N SER A 187 5.15 3.56 0.15
CA SER A 187 4.94 3.32 1.57
C SER A 187 5.96 4.07 2.44
N PHE A 188 7.23 4.11 2.02
CA PHE A 188 8.28 4.83 2.75
C PHE A 188 8.02 6.35 2.78
N LEU A 189 7.70 6.94 1.62
CA LEU A 189 7.37 8.37 1.54
C LEU A 189 6.14 8.74 2.36
N ALA A 190 5.11 7.89 2.37
CA ALA A 190 3.90 8.12 3.16
C ALA A 190 4.14 8.01 4.68
N ARG A 191 4.95 7.05 5.12
CA ARG A 191 5.04 6.63 6.53
C ARG A 191 6.26 7.15 7.28
N ALA A 192 7.33 7.55 6.61
CA ALA A 192 8.57 8.00 7.27
C ALA A 192 8.51 9.48 7.68
N LYS A 193 8.18 9.76 8.94
CA LYS A 193 8.03 11.14 9.47
C LYS A 193 9.29 12.00 9.32
N PHE A 194 10.48 11.37 9.33
CA PHE A 194 11.78 12.03 9.20
C PHE A 194 12.12 12.49 7.77
N ILE A 195 11.32 12.15 6.76
CA ILE A 195 11.52 12.63 5.40
C ILE A 195 10.88 14.02 5.25
N PRO A 196 11.65 15.05 4.87
CA PRO A 196 11.11 16.39 4.69
C PRO A 196 10.31 16.49 3.38
N VAL A 197 9.36 17.43 3.36
CA VAL A 197 8.46 17.65 2.22
C VAL A 197 9.21 17.93 0.91
N VAL A 198 10.39 18.56 0.97
CA VAL A 198 11.24 18.80 -0.21
C VAL A 198 11.69 17.51 -0.89
N THR A 199 12.08 16.49 -0.11
CA THR A 199 12.47 15.17 -0.63
C THR A 199 11.23 14.45 -1.16
N VAL A 200 10.08 14.57 -0.49
CA VAL A 200 8.80 14.02 -1.00
C VAL A 200 8.45 14.61 -2.37
N LYS A 201 8.56 15.94 -2.54
CA LYS A 201 8.33 16.61 -3.82
C LYS A 201 9.28 16.12 -4.91
N ALA A 202 10.59 16.06 -4.61
CA ALA A 202 11.58 15.55 -5.55
C ALA A 202 11.29 14.11 -6.01
N CYS A 203 10.88 13.22 -5.10
CA CYS A 203 10.47 11.87 -5.46
C CYS A 203 9.18 11.82 -6.28
N LEU A 204 8.16 12.62 -5.91
CA LEU A 204 6.93 12.73 -6.70
C LEU A 204 7.21 13.22 -8.12
N ASP A 205 8.08 14.22 -8.28
CA ASP A 205 8.48 14.74 -9.59
C ASP A 205 9.14 13.65 -10.44
N LEU A 206 10.02 12.83 -9.85
CA LEU A 206 10.64 11.70 -10.57
C LEU A 206 9.60 10.66 -11.01
N LEU A 207 8.73 10.23 -10.10
CA LEU A 207 7.71 9.21 -10.36
C LEU A 207 6.69 9.69 -11.41
N VAL A 208 6.19 10.92 -11.26
CA VAL A 208 5.20 11.51 -12.17
C VAL A 208 5.76 11.77 -13.55
N ASN A 209 6.98 12.31 -13.65
CA ASN A 209 7.63 12.49 -14.95
C ASN A 209 7.85 11.15 -15.66
N TRP A 210 8.21 10.10 -14.93
CA TRP A 210 8.34 8.77 -15.52
C TRP A 210 7.01 8.19 -15.96
N MET A 211 5.92 8.36 -15.19
CA MET A 211 4.58 7.94 -15.60
C MET A 211 4.15 8.65 -16.89
N HIS A 212 4.39 9.95 -17.01
CA HIS A 212 4.07 10.69 -18.23
C HIS A 212 4.84 10.19 -19.45
N LYS A 213 6.16 9.97 -19.31
CA LYS A 213 6.98 9.37 -20.38
C LYS A 213 6.53 7.95 -20.73
N TYR A 214 6.09 7.18 -19.74
CA TYR A 214 5.57 5.84 -19.96
C TYR A 214 4.30 5.90 -20.82
N ILE A 215 3.36 6.80 -20.50
CA ILE A 215 2.13 7.00 -21.29
C ILE A 215 2.47 7.44 -22.72
N ASP A 216 3.40 8.40 -22.91
CA ASP A 216 3.83 8.84 -24.26
C ASP A 216 4.34 7.66 -25.11
N ASN A 217 5.12 6.78 -24.51
CA ASN A 217 5.65 5.60 -25.19
C ASN A 217 4.57 4.56 -25.52
N GLN A 218 3.51 4.43 -24.72
CA GLN A 218 2.41 3.51 -25.00
C GLN A 218 1.40 4.06 -26.03
N ASP A 219 1.12 5.36 -26.02
CA ASP A 219 0.18 6.00 -26.95
C ASP A 219 0.65 5.91 -28.41
N THR A 220 1.96 5.75 -28.65
CA THR A 220 2.53 5.53 -29.99
C THR A 220 2.47 4.07 -30.47
N GLY A 221 2.09 3.12 -29.61
CA GLY A 221 2.08 1.68 -29.88
C GLY A 221 0.70 1.03 -29.80
N ALA A 222 0.61 -0.25 -30.22
CA ALA A 222 -0.63 -1.04 -30.17
C ALA A 222 -1.02 -1.52 -28.75
N ASN A 223 -0.27 -1.12 -27.72
CA ASN A 223 -0.35 -1.65 -26.36
C ASN A 223 -1.02 -0.67 -25.37
N ALA A 224 -1.77 0.32 -25.87
CA ALA A 224 -2.47 1.29 -25.03
C ALA A 224 -3.80 0.72 -24.49
N TYR A 225 -3.74 -0.38 -23.73
CA TYR A 225 -4.92 -1.00 -23.11
C TYR A 225 -4.63 -1.44 -21.67
N CYS A 226 -5.68 -1.73 -20.93
CA CYS A 226 -5.59 -2.11 -19.52
C CYS A 226 -5.11 -3.57 -19.37
N ASP A 227 -3.85 -3.77 -18.98
CA ASP A 227 -3.23 -5.09 -18.77
C ASP A 227 -2.21 -5.06 -17.62
N VAL A 228 -2.48 -5.83 -16.57
CA VAL A 228 -1.66 -5.85 -15.36
C VAL A 228 -0.31 -6.52 -15.57
N ALA A 229 -0.25 -7.58 -16.39
CA ALA A 229 0.99 -8.30 -16.64
C ALA A 229 1.98 -7.43 -17.43
N LEU A 230 1.45 -6.63 -18.37
CA LEU A 230 2.24 -5.75 -19.22
C LEU A 230 2.64 -4.44 -18.51
N HIS A 231 1.70 -3.82 -17.78
CA HIS A 231 1.87 -2.49 -17.22
C HIS A 231 2.02 -2.47 -15.69
N GLY A 232 2.29 -3.60 -15.04
CA GLY A 232 2.45 -3.72 -13.59
C GLY A 232 3.32 -2.62 -12.94
N PRO A 233 4.56 -2.36 -13.42
CA PRO A 233 5.40 -1.29 -12.87
C PRO A 233 4.78 0.10 -12.99
N PHE A 234 4.00 0.36 -14.05
CA PHE A 234 3.26 1.61 -14.19
C PHE A 234 2.17 1.73 -13.12
N TYR A 235 1.35 0.69 -12.95
CA TYR A 235 0.27 0.71 -11.95
C TYR A 235 0.79 0.79 -10.50
N SER A 236 1.83 0.04 -10.17
CA SER A 236 2.49 0.15 -8.84
C SER A 236 3.04 1.56 -8.58
N THR A 237 3.57 2.23 -9.62
CA THR A 237 4.03 3.63 -9.52
C THR A 237 2.86 4.59 -9.32
N CYS A 238 1.75 4.42 -10.05
CA CYS A 238 0.52 5.19 -9.82
C CYS A 238 0.05 5.04 -8.38
N GLN A 239 -0.01 3.80 -7.88
CA GLN A 239 -0.43 3.53 -6.52
C GLN A 239 0.52 4.15 -5.48
N ALA A 240 1.83 4.09 -5.69
CA ALA A 240 2.81 4.74 -4.83
C ALA A 240 2.60 6.26 -4.74
N VAL A 241 2.33 6.90 -5.88
CA VAL A 241 2.05 8.35 -5.95
C VAL A 241 0.72 8.70 -5.29
N PHE A 242 -0.35 7.94 -5.56
CA PHE A 242 -1.65 8.16 -4.92
C PHE A 242 -1.56 8.01 -3.41
N TYR A 243 -0.92 6.96 -2.92
CA TYR A 243 -0.71 6.70 -1.50
C TYR A 243 0.15 7.79 -0.83
N THR A 244 1.23 8.22 -1.49
CA THR A 244 2.05 9.33 -0.99
C THR A 244 1.25 10.62 -0.87
N LEU A 245 0.43 10.97 -1.88
CA LEU A 245 -0.42 12.15 -1.85
C LEU A 245 -1.43 12.06 -0.70
N ILE A 246 -2.05 10.89 -0.51
CA ILE A 246 -3.02 10.65 0.56
C ILE A 246 -2.44 11.03 1.93
N PHE A 247 -1.21 10.61 2.23
CA PHE A 247 -0.57 10.91 3.52
C PHE A 247 0.09 12.30 3.61
N ARG A 248 0.56 12.87 2.49
CA ARG A 248 1.40 14.07 2.50
C ARG A 248 0.72 15.33 1.98
N HIS A 249 -0.52 15.26 1.48
CA HIS A 249 -1.21 16.43 0.91
C HIS A 249 -1.28 17.64 1.86
N LYS A 250 -1.58 17.43 3.15
CA LYS A 250 -1.63 18.52 4.14
C LYS A 250 -0.28 19.23 4.21
N GLN A 251 0.81 18.47 4.32
CA GLN A 251 2.18 18.99 4.41
C GLN A 251 2.65 19.64 3.09
N LEU A 252 2.18 19.14 1.94
CA LEU A 252 2.48 19.71 0.62
C LEU A 252 1.83 21.08 0.41
N LEU A 253 0.70 21.32 1.07
CA LEU A 253 -0.09 22.54 1.01
C LEU A 253 0.19 23.50 2.17
N ASP A 254 0.94 23.06 3.17
CA ASP A 254 1.25 23.83 4.37
C ASP A 254 2.11 25.07 4.04
N GLY A 255 1.94 26.13 4.84
CA GLY A 255 2.62 27.42 4.70
C GLY A 255 2.08 28.34 3.58
N ASN A 256 2.04 27.87 2.33
CA ASN A 256 1.50 28.66 1.20
C ASN A 256 0.63 27.81 0.28
N LEU A 257 -0.68 27.84 0.57
CA LEU A 257 -1.69 27.07 -0.15
C LEU A 257 -1.65 27.30 -1.66
N ARG A 258 -1.46 28.54 -2.14
CA ARG A 258 -1.42 28.84 -3.59
C ARG A 258 -0.23 28.19 -4.27
N LYS A 259 0.97 28.27 -3.67
CA LYS A 259 2.18 27.63 -4.20
C LYS A 259 2.06 26.10 -4.16
N GLY A 260 1.52 25.55 -3.07
CA GLY A 260 1.26 24.12 -2.93
C GLY A 260 0.28 23.60 -3.98
N LEU A 261 -0.84 24.30 -4.19
CA LEU A 261 -1.83 23.94 -5.22
C LEU A 261 -1.25 24.05 -6.63
N SER A 262 -0.52 25.13 -6.92
CA SER A 262 0.16 25.30 -8.21
C SER A 262 1.14 24.16 -8.49
N TYR A 263 1.86 23.70 -7.47
CA TYR A 263 2.72 22.52 -7.57
C TYR A 263 1.89 21.24 -7.86
N LEU A 264 0.83 20.96 -7.12
CA LEU A 264 0.01 19.77 -7.36
C LEU A 264 -0.68 19.78 -8.73
N GLN A 265 -1.07 20.96 -9.23
CA GLN A 265 -1.60 21.13 -10.58
C GLN A 265 -0.53 20.85 -11.64
N SER A 266 0.72 21.24 -11.39
CA SER A 266 1.84 20.97 -12.31
C SER A 266 2.15 19.48 -12.50
N LEU A 267 1.76 18.62 -11.55
CA LEU A 267 1.88 17.17 -11.65
C LEU A 267 0.89 16.54 -12.64
N ASN A 268 -0.10 17.30 -13.14
CA ASN A 268 -1.03 16.89 -14.18
C ASN A 268 -1.64 15.47 -13.97
N PHE A 269 -2.21 15.25 -12.78
CA PHE A 269 -2.86 13.97 -12.44
C PHE A 269 -4.02 13.64 -13.39
N GLU A 270 -4.67 14.64 -13.99
CA GLU A 270 -5.77 14.46 -14.95
C GLU A 270 -5.33 13.56 -16.10
N ARG A 271 -4.17 13.85 -16.70
CA ARG A 271 -3.60 13.03 -17.76
C ARG A 271 -3.35 11.59 -17.34
N ILE A 272 -2.90 11.37 -16.09
CA ILE A 272 -2.57 10.02 -15.58
C ILE A 272 -3.83 9.20 -15.39
N VAL A 273 -4.90 9.77 -14.81
CA VAL A 273 -6.12 9.01 -14.52
C VAL A 273 -7.02 8.80 -15.74
N MET A 274 -6.92 9.67 -16.74
CA MET A 274 -7.70 9.59 -17.99
C MET A 274 -6.99 8.82 -19.10
N CYS A 275 -5.78 8.31 -18.88
CA CYS A 275 -5.07 7.55 -19.91
C CYS A 275 -5.75 6.18 -20.19
N GLN A 276 -5.48 5.61 -21.36
CA GLN A 276 -6.10 4.34 -21.79
C GLN A 276 -5.73 3.14 -20.91
N LEU A 277 -4.62 3.24 -20.16
CA LEU A 277 -4.18 2.21 -19.22
C LEU A 277 -5.10 2.12 -17.98
N ASN A 278 -5.88 3.16 -17.69
CA ASN A 278 -6.91 3.20 -16.63
C ASN A 278 -6.42 2.74 -15.24
N PRO A 279 -5.46 3.45 -14.62
CA PRO A 279 -4.89 3.05 -13.33
C PRO A 279 -5.94 3.01 -12.20
N LEU A 280 -7.01 3.78 -12.28
CA LEU A 280 -8.10 3.79 -11.28
C LEU A 280 -8.89 2.47 -11.24
N LYS A 281 -8.81 1.65 -12.29
CA LYS A 281 -9.44 0.31 -12.32
C LYS A 281 -8.60 -0.74 -11.60
N ILE A 282 -7.28 -0.56 -11.59
CA ILE A 282 -6.31 -1.59 -11.19
C ILE A 282 -5.72 -1.35 -9.80
N CYS A 283 -5.50 -0.09 -9.42
CA CYS A 283 -5.01 0.27 -8.08
C CYS A 283 -6.04 -0.10 -7.00
N ILE A 284 -5.58 -0.28 -5.76
CA ILE A 284 -6.42 -0.66 -4.63
C ILE A 284 -7.63 0.29 -4.48
N PRO A 285 -8.87 -0.22 -4.40
CA PRO A 285 -10.07 0.61 -4.36
C PRO A 285 -10.11 1.64 -3.22
N SER A 286 -9.64 1.29 -2.02
CA SER A 286 -9.59 2.22 -0.88
C SER A 286 -8.65 3.40 -1.15
N VAL A 287 -7.48 3.13 -1.74
CA VAL A 287 -6.50 4.15 -2.16
C VAL A 287 -7.11 5.03 -3.25
N VAL A 288 -7.75 4.45 -4.26
CA VAL A 288 -8.41 5.18 -5.35
C VAL A 288 -9.51 6.11 -4.82
N ASN A 289 -10.34 5.64 -3.90
CA ASN A 289 -11.42 6.44 -3.32
C ASN A 289 -10.89 7.60 -2.46
N LEU A 290 -9.87 7.36 -1.64
CA LEU A 290 -9.23 8.40 -0.83
C LEU A 290 -8.51 9.43 -1.72
N PHE A 291 -7.82 8.98 -2.76
CA PHE A 291 -7.21 9.84 -3.76
C PHE A 291 -8.26 10.73 -4.44
N ALA A 292 -9.36 10.14 -4.94
CA ALA A 292 -10.45 10.87 -5.59
C ALA A 292 -11.12 11.90 -4.66
N ALA A 293 -11.25 11.56 -3.38
CA ALA A 293 -11.75 12.46 -2.34
C ALA A 293 -10.84 13.69 -2.17
N ILE A 294 -9.53 13.45 -2.03
CA ILE A 294 -8.52 14.50 -1.84
C ILE A 294 -8.39 15.37 -3.10
N THR A 295 -8.27 14.78 -4.29
CA THR A 295 -8.12 15.55 -5.53
C THR A 295 -9.36 16.37 -5.84
N ARG A 296 -10.56 15.88 -5.50
CA ARG A 296 -11.78 16.68 -5.63
C ARG A 296 -11.82 17.84 -4.62
N LYS A 297 -11.45 17.59 -3.37
CA LYS A 297 -11.39 18.64 -2.32
C LYS A 297 -10.54 19.84 -2.77
N TYR A 298 -9.41 19.57 -3.42
CA TYR A 298 -8.50 20.59 -3.92
C TYR A 298 -8.73 21.00 -5.38
N GLN A 299 -9.81 20.53 -6.02
CA GLN A 299 -10.15 20.81 -7.42
C GLN A 299 -9.02 20.49 -8.41
N LEU A 300 -8.27 19.43 -8.15
CA LEU A 300 -7.18 18.97 -9.01
C LEU A 300 -7.71 18.09 -10.15
N VAL A 301 -8.52 17.08 -9.81
CA VAL A 301 -9.08 16.11 -10.77
C VAL A 301 -10.39 15.53 -10.25
N PHE A 302 -11.34 15.31 -11.16
CA PHE A 302 -12.63 14.67 -10.88
C PHE A 302 -12.64 13.19 -11.33
N CYS A 303 -12.30 12.27 -10.43
CA CYS A 303 -12.15 10.84 -10.75
C CYS A 303 -13.46 10.03 -10.71
N TYR A 304 -14.51 10.53 -10.06
CA TYR A 304 -15.71 9.73 -9.73
C TYR A 304 -16.47 9.18 -10.95
N THR A 305 -16.53 9.94 -12.04
CA THR A 305 -17.17 9.48 -13.30
C THR A 305 -16.43 8.29 -13.90
N ILE A 306 -15.10 8.28 -13.83
CA ILE A 306 -14.24 7.19 -14.30
C ILE A 306 -14.40 5.97 -13.38
N ILE A 307 -14.39 6.18 -12.06
CA ILE A 307 -14.59 5.11 -11.06
C ILE A 307 -15.96 4.45 -11.26
N GLU A 308 -17.01 5.23 -11.42
CA GLU A 308 -18.36 4.70 -11.64
C GLU A 308 -18.46 3.92 -12.97
N ARG A 309 -17.84 4.42 -14.04
CA ARG A 309 -17.73 3.70 -15.31
C ARG A 309 -16.99 2.37 -15.13
N ASN A 310 -15.88 2.36 -14.39
CA ASN A 310 -15.11 1.15 -14.12
C ASN A 310 -15.95 0.12 -13.37
N ASN A 311 -16.69 0.53 -12.34
CA ASN A 311 -17.58 -0.34 -11.58
C ASN A 311 -18.71 -0.94 -12.43
N ARG A 312 -19.28 -0.16 -13.36
CA ARG A 312 -20.31 -0.65 -14.30
C ARG A 312 -19.76 -1.63 -15.34
N GLN A 313 -18.49 -1.50 -15.71
CA GLN A 313 -17.80 -2.46 -16.59
C GLN A 313 -17.34 -3.73 -15.84
N PHE A 314 -17.26 -3.65 -14.51
CA PHE A 314 -16.92 -4.75 -13.61
C PHE A 314 -18.20 -5.49 -13.17
N ILE A 315 -19.00 -6.00 -14.12
CA ILE A 315 -20.10 -6.91 -13.78
C ILE A 315 -19.47 -8.26 -13.45
N PRO A 316 -19.64 -8.83 -12.24
CA PRO A 316 -19.16 -10.15 -11.91
C PRO A 316 -19.83 -11.15 -12.86
N VAL A 317 -19.06 -11.79 -13.74
CA VAL A 317 -19.56 -12.97 -14.44
C VAL A 317 -19.67 -14.06 -13.39
N VAL A 318 -20.89 -14.28 -12.89
CA VAL A 318 -21.24 -15.47 -12.12
C VAL A 318 -21.00 -16.66 -13.06
N ARG A 319 -19.80 -17.25 -12.99
CA ARG A 319 -19.60 -18.59 -13.52
C ARG A 319 -20.32 -19.51 -12.56
N SER A 320 -21.55 -19.89 -12.89
CA SER A 320 -22.18 -21.09 -12.34
C SER A 320 -21.34 -22.29 -12.77
N GLY A 321 -20.23 -22.52 -12.08
CA GLY A 321 -19.59 -23.82 -12.00
C GLY A 321 -20.43 -24.66 -11.06
N THR A 322 -20.84 -25.83 -11.52
CA THR A 322 -21.41 -26.88 -10.66
C THR A 322 -20.42 -27.22 -9.56
N GLY A 323 -20.67 -26.73 -8.35
CA GLY A 323 -19.78 -26.86 -7.19
C GLY A 323 -19.80 -25.56 -6.41
N GLY A 324 -20.76 -25.44 -5.48
CA GLY A 324 -20.92 -24.25 -4.66
C GLY A 324 -19.70 -24.01 -3.79
N ASP A 325 -18.85 -23.08 -4.22
CA ASP A 325 -18.08 -22.26 -3.32
C ASP A 325 -17.97 -20.86 -3.93
N LEU A 326 -18.56 -19.88 -3.25
CA LEU A 326 -18.54 -18.47 -3.64
C LEU A 326 -17.18 -17.90 -3.22
N VAL A 327 -16.12 -18.23 -3.96
CA VAL A 327 -14.87 -17.48 -3.83
C VAL A 327 -15.08 -16.16 -4.56
N GLN A 328 -15.53 -15.15 -3.81
CA GLN A 328 -15.45 -13.77 -4.23
C GLN A 328 -13.97 -13.50 -4.54
N THR A 329 -13.61 -13.42 -5.81
CA THR A 329 -12.25 -13.12 -6.25
C THR A 329 -11.97 -11.63 -6.00
N CYS A 330 -11.87 -11.28 -4.72
CA CYS A 330 -11.30 -10.03 -4.22
C CYS A 330 -9.77 -10.08 -4.29
N THR A 331 -9.20 -10.75 -5.32
CA THR A 331 -7.75 -10.76 -5.52
C THR A 331 -7.37 -9.44 -6.14
N ASN A 332 -6.67 -8.61 -5.36
CA ASN A 332 -6.01 -7.40 -5.84
C ASN A 332 -5.25 -7.76 -7.14
N PRO A 333 -5.60 -7.20 -8.31
CA PRO A 333 -5.00 -7.62 -9.58
C PRO A 333 -3.49 -7.43 -9.58
N LEU A 334 -2.98 -6.48 -8.79
CA LEU A 334 -1.56 -6.18 -8.65
C LEU A 334 -0.87 -6.93 -7.51
N ASP A 335 -1.61 -7.72 -6.70
CA ASP A 335 -1.12 -8.24 -5.41
C ASP A 335 -0.41 -7.14 -4.57
N SER A 336 -0.89 -5.90 -4.69
CA SER A 336 -0.21 -4.76 -4.10
C SER A 336 -0.39 -4.72 -2.60
N PHE A 337 0.74 -4.57 -1.91
CA PHE A 337 0.85 -4.38 -0.47
C PHE A 337 1.63 -3.08 -0.19
N PHE A 338 1.45 -2.50 1.01
CA PHE A 338 2.25 -1.37 1.48
C PHE A 338 3.25 -1.86 2.53
N PRO A 339 4.55 -1.98 2.22
CA PRO A 339 5.53 -2.64 3.09
C PRO A 339 5.72 -1.97 4.46
N PHE A 340 5.39 -0.70 4.63
CA PHE A 340 5.47 0.00 5.91
C PHE A 340 4.08 0.34 6.45
N ASP A 341 3.08 -0.49 6.22
CA ASP A 341 1.83 -0.44 6.99
C ASP A 341 2.06 -0.72 8.48
N PRO A 342 1.09 -0.38 9.37
CA PRO A 342 1.34 -0.27 10.80
C PRO A 342 2.04 -1.46 11.43
N TYR A 343 3.12 -1.18 12.15
CA TYR A 343 3.92 -2.19 12.83
C TYR A 343 3.19 -2.75 14.07
N MET A 344 2.97 -4.05 14.11
CA MET A 344 2.08 -4.69 15.11
C MET A 344 2.79 -5.21 16.36
N LEU A 345 4.11 -5.47 16.29
CA LEU A 345 4.85 -6.11 17.39
C LEU A 345 5.07 -5.15 18.57
N LYS A 346 4.43 -5.42 19.71
CA LYS A 346 4.29 -4.50 20.86
C LYS A 346 5.60 -3.91 21.38
N ARG A 347 6.65 -4.71 21.58
CA ARG A 347 7.90 -4.24 22.20
C ARG A 347 8.75 -3.43 21.23
N SER A 348 9.03 -4.01 20.06
CA SER A 348 9.87 -3.39 19.03
C SER A 348 9.19 -2.20 18.35
N LYS A 349 7.85 -2.14 18.34
CA LYS A 349 7.07 -0.98 17.85
C LYS A 349 7.50 0.33 18.49
N LYS A 350 7.77 0.32 19.80
CA LYS A 350 8.17 1.53 20.56
C LYS A 350 9.42 2.19 20.02
N ILE A 351 10.29 1.44 19.35
CA ILE A 351 11.52 1.95 18.72
C ILE A 351 11.20 2.69 17.41
N ILE A 352 10.16 2.25 16.69
CA ILE A 352 9.77 2.76 15.36
C ILE A 352 8.79 3.93 15.47
N ASP A 353 7.85 3.91 16.42
CA ASP A 353 6.78 4.90 16.59
C ASP A 353 7.25 6.37 16.52
N PRO A 354 8.38 6.79 17.12
CA PRO A 354 8.85 8.18 17.03
C PRO A 354 9.13 8.65 15.59
N PHE A 355 9.45 7.72 14.70
CA PHE A 355 9.84 7.96 13.32
C PHE A 355 8.69 7.69 12.33
N TYR A 356 7.56 7.17 12.82
CA TYR A 356 6.47 6.68 12.01
C TYR A 356 5.31 7.70 11.92
N GLN A 357 4.74 7.82 10.73
CA GLN A 357 3.54 8.61 10.46
C GLN A 357 2.32 7.68 10.40
N PHE A 358 1.47 7.81 11.42
CA PHE A 358 0.18 7.14 11.44
C PHE A 358 -0.81 7.84 10.49
N TRP A 359 -1.78 7.06 10.02
CA TRP A 359 -2.90 7.64 9.27
C TRP A 359 -3.79 8.40 10.26
N GLU A 360 -4.04 9.67 9.97
CA GLU A 360 -5.05 10.46 10.68
C GLU A 360 -6.34 10.38 9.86
N GLU A 361 -7.42 9.88 10.47
CA GLU A 361 -8.72 9.88 9.82
C GLU A 361 -9.09 11.30 9.36
N LEU A 362 -9.69 11.38 8.18
CA LEU A 362 -10.25 12.63 7.67
C LEU A 362 -11.31 13.12 8.67
N SER A 363 -11.20 14.37 9.11
CA SER A 363 -12.13 14.93 10.09
C SER A 363 -13.58 14.87 9.58
N ALA A 364 -14.57 14.91 10.49
CA ALA A 364 -15.98 14.99 10.09
C ALA A 364 -16.26 16.19 9.16
N GLU A 365 -15.51 17.28 9.32
CA GLU A 365 -15.54 18.47 8.46
C GLU A 365 -14.98 18.17 7.06
N ASP A 366 -13.91 17.38 6.97
CA ASP A 366 -13.39 16.88 5.70
C ASP A 366 -14.41 15.96 5.02
N LEU A 367 -15.09 15.09 5.77
CA LEU A 367 -16.14 14.19 5.28
C LEU A 367 -17.42 14.94 4.86
N GLU A 368 -17.80 16.02 5.53
CA GLU A 368 -18.92 16.88 5.12
C GLU A 368 -18.61 17.68 3.85
N ASN A 369 -17.38 18.22 3.73
CA ASN A 369 -16.92 18.87 2.52
C ASN A 369 -16.84 17.89 1.33
N LEU A 370 -16.71 16.59 1.61
CA LEU A 370 -16.83 15.54 0.60
C LEU A 370 -18.29 15.31 0.15
N LYS A 371 -19.31 15.63 0.95
CA LYS A 371 -20.72 15.40 0.57
C LYS A 371 -21.40 16.60 -0.08
N LYS A 372 -20.88 17.83 0.08
CA LYS A 372 -21.52 19.04 -0.46
C LYS A 372 -21.18 19.22 -1.95
N PRO A 373 -22.15 19.13 -2.88
CA PRO A 373 -21.95 19.66 -4.22
C PRO A 373 -21.70 21.17 -4.10
N ILE A 374 -20.63 21.67 -4.73
CA ILE A 374 -20.36 23.11 -4.80
C ILE A 374 -21.55 23.74 -5.53
N LYS A 375 -22.37 24.52 -4.81
CA LYS A 375 -23.30 25.45 -5.44
C LYS A 375 -22.44 26.38 -6.29
N ARG A 376 -22.55 26.28 -7.62
CA ARG A 376 -22.10 27.37 -8.50
C ARG A 376 -22.74 28.64 -7.95
N GLY A 377 -21.92 29.63 -7.63
CA GLY A 377 -22.42 30.95 -7.31
C GLY A 377 -23.27 31.41 -8.47
N THR A 378 -24.56 31.56 -8.22
CA THR A 378 -25.46 32.34 -9.04
C THR A 378 -24.99 33.78 -8.96
N SER A 379 -24.19 34.21 -9.92
CA SER A 379 -24.19 35.61 -10.34
C SER A 379 -25.48 35.79 -11.13
N GLU A 380 -26.49 36.29 -10.44
CA GLU A 380 -27.65 36.90 -11.07
C GLU A 380 -27.19 38.12 -11.88
N ASP A 381 -27.83 38.29 -13.02
CA ASP A 381 -27.92 39.47 -13.89
C ASP A 381 -26.68 39.88 -14.71
N GLU A 382 -26.70 39.51 -15.99
CA GLU A 382 -26.76 40.51 -17.06
C GLU A 382 -27.37 39.89 -18.34
N ASP A 383 -28.23 40.68 -18.97
CA ASP A 383 -29.14 40.37 -20.07
C ASP A 383 -28.48 39.77 -21.32
N ASP A 384 -29.16 38.83 -21.99
CA ASP A 384 -29.17 38.86 -23.45
C ASP A 384 -30.42 38.19 -24.04
N ASP A 385 -31.26 39.05 -24.59
CA ASP A 385 -32.54 38.81 -25.24
C ASP A 385 -32.30 38.42 -26.71
N PHE A 386 -32.23 37.13 -27.04
CA PHE A 386 -32.19 36.70 -28.44
C PHE A 386 -32.81 35.32 -28.68
N LEU A 387 -34.05 35.36 -29.19
CA LEU A 387 -34.75 34.43 -30.10
C LEU A 387 -36.12 33.95 -29.59
N LYS A 388 -37.14 34.77 -29.86
CA LYS A 388 -38.48 34.29 -30.19
C LYS A 388 -38.43 33.51 -31.51
N GLY A 389 -39.10 32.36 -31.57
CA GLY A 389 -39.23 31.58 -32.80
C GLY A 389 -40.03 30.28 -32.64
N GLU A 390 -41.33 30.46 -32.39
CA GLU A 390 -42.48 29.61 -32.75
C GLU A 390 -42.31 28.09 -32.98
N THR A 391 -43.04 27.31 -32.17
CA THR A 391 -43.57 25.98 -32.47
C THR A 391 -44.64 26.01 -33.56
N PRO A 392 -44.74 24.94 -34.38
CA PRO A 392 -46.02 24.49 -34.89
C PRO A 392 -46.44 23.15 -34.26
N GLN A 393 -47.63 23.15 -33.66
CA GLN A 393 -48.45 21.95 -33.42
C GLN A 393 -48.82 21.32 -34.78
N ASN A 394 -48.89 19.99 -34.85
CA ASN A 394 -50.10 19.34 -35.38
C ASN A 394 -50.24 17.86 -34.98
N ASP A 395 -51.51 17.47 -34.91
CA ASP A 395 -52.11 16.24 -34.43
C ASP A 395 -51.77 14.94 -35.19
N GLY A 396 -51.90 13.81 -34.46
CA GLY A 396 -52.84 12.78 -34.88
C GLY A 396 -52.33 11.38 -35.28
N VAL A 397 -52.84 10.38 -34.55
CA VAL A 397 -53.32 9.05 -35.01
C VAL A 397 -52.41 7.80 -34.85
N VAL A 398 -52.71 7.03 -33.80
CA VAL A 398 -53.06 5.58 -33.71
C VAL A 398 -52.45 4.56 -34.70
N GLY A 399 -51.93 3.44 -34.14
CA GLY A 399 -51.88 2.11 -34.80
C GLY A 399 -50.77 1.20 -34.26
N ILE A 400 -51.01 0.42 -33.21
CA ILE A 400 -51.26 -1.05 -33.23
C ILE A 400 -50.08 -1.90 -33.76
N ALA A 401 -49.47 -2.67 -32.85
CA ALA A 401 -48.58 -3.80 -33.15
C ALA A 401 -49.35 -5.01 -33.70
N PRO A 402 -48.67 -5.94 -34.39
CA PRO A 402 -48.85 -7.34 -33.99
C PRO A 402 -47.57 -8.19 -34.00
N ASN A 403 -47.65 -9.23 -33.17
CA ASN A 403 -46.73 -10.35 -32.98
C ASN A 403 -46.79 -11.36 -34.14
N SER A 404 -45.72 -12.15 -34.35
CA SER A 404 -45.83 -13.58 -34.72
C SER A 404 -44.54 -14.38 -34.49
N TYR A 405 -44.66 -15.37 -33.58
CA TYR A 405 -44.07 -16.72 -33.52
C TYR A 405 -44.05 -17.42 -34.91
N GLU A 406 -43.18 -18.37 -35.30
CA GLU A 406 -42.92 -19.71 -34.74
C GLU A 406 -41.78 -20.47 -35.50
N SER A 407 -40.99 -21.25 -34.76
CA SER A 407 -40.38 -22.59 -34.95
C SER A 407 -40.24 -23.31 -36.32
N ASN A 408 -39.06 -23.90 -36.59
CA ASN A 408 -38.81 -25.25 -37.19
C ASN A 408 -37.29 -25.56 -37.20
N THR A 409 -36.73 -26.40 -36.31
CA THR A 409 -36.56 -27.88 -36.32
C THR A 409 -35.65 -28.51 -37.40
N ARG A 410 -34.75 -29.38 -36.89
CA ARG A 410 -34.04 -30.54 -37.50
C ARG A 410 -32.62 -30.40 -38.10
N SER A 411 -31.66 -30.92 -37.33
CA SER A 411 -30.40 -31.54 -37.75
C SER A 411 -30.62 -32.86 -38.52
N PRO A 412 -29.55 -33.38 -39.17
CA PRO A 412 -29.31 -34.82 -39.20
C PRO A 412 -27.91 -35.21 -38.68
N VAL A 413 -27.85 -36.41 -38.11
CA VAL A 413 -26.63 -37.14 -37.68
C VAL A 413 -26.57 -38.44 -38.49
N SER A 414 -25.37 -38.82 -38.96
CA SER A 414 -24.83 -40.19 -39.14
C SER A 414 -23.67 -40.13 -40.14
N SER A 415 -22.66 -41.01 -40.17
CA SER A 415 -22.02 -42.02 -39.31
C SER A 415 -20.96 -42.67 -40.24
N ILE A 416 -19.97 -43.39 -39.66
CA ILE A 416 -19.00 -44.31 -40.33
C ILE A 416 -17.79 -43.58 -40.94
N GLY A 417 -16.52 -43.95 -40.71
CA GLY A 417 -15.88 -45.09 -40.05
C GLY A 417 -14.38 -45.05 -40.44
N SER A 418 -13.48 -45.42 -39.53
CA SER A 418 -12.02 -45.45 -39.74
C SER A 418 -11.58 -46.58 -40.69
N PRO A 419 -10.39 -46.47 -41.32
CA PRO A 419 -9.35 -47.50 -41.10
C PRO A 419 -7.91 -46.93 -40.93
N PRO A 420 -6.89 -47.78 -40.63
CA PRO A 420 -5.73 -47.42 -39.81
C PRO A 420 -4.36 -47.40 -40.54
N ASP A 421 -3.33 -47.07 -39.74
CA ASP A 421 -1.89 -47.39 -39.80
C ASP A 421 -1.00 -46.95 -40.98
N SER A 422 0.08 -46.20 -40.66
CA SER A 422 1.47 -46.69 -40.82
C SER A 422 2.53 -45.62 -40.46
N TYR A 423 3.48 -46.05 -39.63
CA TYR A 423 4.78 -45.40 -39.35
C TYR A 423 5.66 -45.36 -40.60
N VAL A 424 6.41 -44.28 -40.85
CA VAL A 424 7.80 -44.32 -41.38
C VAL A 424 8.58 -43.06 -40.93
N LEU A 425 9.81 -43.29 -40.50
CA LEU A 425 10.87 -42.38 -40.06
C LEU A 425 11.76 -41.87 -41.22
N TYR A 426 12.56 -40.82 -40.93
CA TYR A 426 13.84 -40.38 -41.56
C TYR A 426 13.80 -39.33 -42.70
N PRO A 427 14.93 -38.61 -42.95
CA PRO A 427 16.27 -38.68 -42.35
C PRO A 427 16.58 -37.67 -41.24
#